data_AF-A0A4Y2TGJ1-F1
#
_entry.id   AF-A0A4Y2TGJ1-F1
#
_cell.length_a   1.000
_cell.length_b   1.000
_cell.length_c   1.000
_cell.angle_alpha   90.00
_cell.angle_beta   90.00
_cell.angle_gamma   90.00
#
_symmetry.space_group_name_H-M   'P 1'
#
loop_
_entity.id
_entity.type
_entity.pdbx_description
1 polymer ?
#
loop_
_entity_poly.entity_id
_entity_poly.type
_entity_poly.pdbx_seq_one_letter_code
_entity_poly.pdbx_strand_id
1 'polypeptide(L)'
;MLVVNPPGGIFTNPTLIELRRNIRTVEGLAHPNDDSPRKKMCFFAMLTHIAFIKKSESGIQALRLLWRSISFRFITLDDFEDIYLHILTEREIKDIYSFYTDIIGQDVPDCEPRKLKHKCRCIIRAALGASESLPEGISELGLPPDIQLYLKLQK
;
A
#
# COMPACT_ATOMS: atom_id res chain seq x y z
N MET A 1 -15.10 -35.54 28.56
CA MET A 1 -13.74 -35.05 28.24
C MET A 1 -13.52 -35.29 26.76
N LEU A 2 -13.84 -34.29 25.92
CA LEU A 2 -13.67 -34.37 24.46
C LEU A 2 -12.52 -33.44 24.10
N VAL A 3 -11.37 -34.03 23.79
CA VAL A 3 -10.23 -33.29 23.23
C VAL A 3 -10.49 -33.17 21.74
N VAL A 4 -10.97 -31.98 21.34
CA VAL A 4 -11.09 -31.58 19.95
C VAL A 4 -9.68 -31.28 19.45
N ASN A 5 -9.15 -32.15 18.60
CA ASN A 5 -7.92 -31.86 17.84
C ASN A 5 -8.24 -30.79 16.78
N PRO A 6 -7.45 -29.72 16.66
CA PRO A 6 -7.59 -28.76 15.56
C PRO A 6 -7.01 -29.37 14.28
N PRO A 7 -7.61 -29.13 13.09
CA PRO A 7 -7.06 -29.59 11.84
C PRO A 7 -5.82 -28.76 11.51
N GLY A 8 -4.66 -29.40 11.58
CA GLY A 8 -3.42 -28.90 11.01
C GLY A 8 -3.54 -28.82 9.49
N GLY A 9 -3.86 -27.63 8.99
CA GLY A 9 -3.64 -27.24 7.60
C GLY A 9 -2.25 -26.64 7.48
N ILE A 10 -1.26 -27.47 7.12
CA ILE A 10 0.03 -26.98 6.66
C ILE A 10 -0.24 -26.30 5.31
N PHE A 11 -0.39 -24.98 5.31
CA PHE A 11 -0.31 -24.18 4.10
C PHE A 11 1.14 -24.21 3.62
N THR A 12 1.53 -25.27 2.90
CA THR A 12 2.54 -25.12 1.87
C THR A 12 2.00 -24.04 0.94
N ASN A 13 2.75 -22.95 0.75
CA ASN A 13 2.27 -21.76 0.04
C ASN A 13 2.80 -21.79 -1.40
N PRO A 14 2.12 -22.49 -2.35
CA PRO A 14 2.45 -22.45 -3.77
C PRO A 14 2.31 -21.03 -4.35
N THR A 15 1.54 -20.17 -3.69
CA THR A 15 1.27 -18.78 -4.07
C THR A 15 2.54 -17.92 -4.07
N LEU A 16 3.53 -18.16 -3.20
CA LEU A 16 4.79 -17.40 -3.20
C LEU A 16 5.71 -17.77 -4.39
N ILE A 17 5.69 -19.03 -4.83
CA ILE A 17 6.43 -19.47 -6.01
C ILE A 17 5.72 -18.97 -7.26
N GLU A 18 4.40 -19.03 -7.30
CA GLU A 18 3.59 -18.46 -8.38
C GLU A 18 3.69 -16.95 -8.44
N LEU A 19 3.67 -16.20 -7.32
CA LEU A 19 3.96 -14.77 -7.31
C LEU A 19 5.35 -14.48 -7.85
N ARG A 20 6.38 -15.23 -7.42
CA ARG A 20 7.75 -15.01 -7.91
C ARG A 20 7.86 -15.28 -9.41
N ARG A 21 7.07 -16.23 -9.93
CA ARG A 21 6.94 -16.53 -11.35
C ARG A 21 6.14 -15.45 -12.09
N ASN A 22 5.09 -14.92 -11.46
CA ASN A 22 4.09 -14.00 -12.03
C ASN A 22 4.41 -12.51 -11.83
N ILE A 23 5.39 -12.15 -11.01
CA ILE A 23 5.95 -10.78 -10.94
C ILE A 23 6.50 -10.36 -12.31
N ARG A 24 6.91 -11.32 -13.16
CA ARG A 24 7.26 -11.07 -14.56
C ARG A 24 6.05 -10.87 -15.48
N THR A 25 4.87 -11.29 -15.05
CA THR A 25 3.62 -11.31 -15.84
C THR A 25 2.73 -10.09 -15.57
N VAL A 26 3.00 -9.31 -14.51
CA VAL A 26 2.34 -8.02 -14.33
C VAL A 26 2.90 -7.09 -15.41
N GLU A 27 2.19 -7.00 -16.55
CA GLU A 27 2.60 -6.24 -17.74
C GLU A 27 3.04 -4.80 -17.41
N GLY A 28 2.47 -4.21 -16.35
CA GLY A 28 2.89 -2.92 -15.80
C GLY A 28 4.39 -2.87 -15.46
N LEU A 29 4.97 -3.92 -14.87
CA LEU A 29 6.39 -3.94 -14.46
C LEU A 29 7.37 -4.31 -15.59
N ALA A 30 6.88 -4.77 -16.74
CA ALA A 30 7.72 -5.24 -17.85
C ALA A 30 8.45 -4.10 -18.61
N HIS A 31 8.05 -2.85 -18.40
CA HIS A 31 8.66 -1.68 -19.04
C HIS A 31 9.50 -0.87 -18.04
N PRO A 32 10.84 -1.01 -17.99
CA PRO A 32 11.66 -0.40 -16.94
C PRO A 32 11.84 1.13 -17.04
N ASN A 33 11.52 1.76 -18.17
CA ASN A 33 11.84 3.18 -18.44
C ASN A 33 10.65 4.16 -18.42
N ASP A 34 9.44 3.69 -18.13
CA ASP A 34 8.26 4.55 -18.20
C ASP A 34 7.73 4.81 -16.77
N ASP A 35 7.81 6.06 -16.30
CA ASP A 35 7.37 6.48 -14.97
C ASP A 35 5.84 6.62 -14.88
N SER A 36 5.10 5.81 -15.65
CA SER A 36 3.65 5.92 -15.76
C SER A 36 2.96 5.70 -14.42
N PRO A 37 1.85 6.41 -14.16
CA PRO A 37 1.01 6.18 -12.98
C PRO A 37 0.62 4.71 -12.80
N ARG A 38 0.46 3.96 -13.90
CA ARG A 38 0.12 2.53 -13.88
C ARG A 38 1.20 1.68 -13.21
N LYS A 39 2.48 1.94 -13.47
CA LYS A 39 3.58 1.19 -12.83
C LYS A 39 3.62 1.36 -11.33
N LYS A 40 3.43 2.60 -10.88
CA LYS A 40 3.37 2.91 -9.45
C LYS A 40 2.21 2.16 -8.82
N MET A 41 1.04 2.18 -9.46
CA MET A 41 -0.13 1.42 -9.02
C MET A 41 0.14 -0.08 -8.90
N CYS A 42 0.71 -0.72 -9.93
CA CYS A 42 1.07 -2.13 -9.90
C CYS A 42 2.05 -2.45 -8.77
N PHE A 43 3.07 -1.60 -8.58
CA PHE A 43 4.04 -1.76 -7.49
C PHE A 43 3.37 -1.68 -6.12
N PHE A 44 2.45 -0.73 -5.92
CA PHE A 44 1.70 -0.62 -4.67
C PHE A 44 0.77 -1.80 -4.41
N ALA A 45 0.04 -2.26 -5.43
CA ALA A 45 -0.80 -3.46 -5.33
C ALA A 45 0.04 -4.68 -4.93
N MET A 46 1.25 -4.82 -5.48
CA MET A 46 2.19 -5.87 -5.10
C MET A 46 2.68 -5.76 -3.66
N LEU A 47 3.04 -4.57 -3.19
CA LEU A 47 3.44 -4.37 -1.79
C LEU A 47 2.30 -4.72 -0.83
N THR A 48 1.07 -4.35 -1.16
CA THR A 48 -0.13 -4.76 -0.42
C THR A 48 -0.25 -6.27 -0.38
N HIS A 49 -0.15 -6.94 -1.53
CA HIS A 49 -0.25 -8.39 -1.60
C HIS A 49 0.85 -9.10 -0.78
N ILE A 50 2.10 -8.62 -0.85
CA ILE A 50 3.20 -9.15 -0.03
C ILE A 50 2.91 -8.96 1.46
N ALA A 51 2.45 -7.78 1.87
CA ALA A 51 2.08 -7.50 3.25
C ALA A 51 0.92 -8.39 3.73
N PHE A 52 -0.07 -8.63 2.86
CA PHE A 52 -1.21 -9.51 3.11
C PHE A 52 -0.77 -10.96 3.36
N ILE A 53 0.12 -11.49 2.52
CA ILE A 53 0.66 -12.85 2.68
C ILE A 53 1.50 -12.96 3.95
N LYS A 54 2.37 -11.97 4.20
CA LYS A 54 3.33 -12.03 5.30
C LYS A 54 2.69 -11.77 6.67
N LYS A 55 1.57 -11.02 6.71
CA LYS A 55 0.88 -10.59 7.94
C LYS A 55 1.83 -10.06 9.02
N SER A 56 2.90 -9.38 8.59
CA SER A 56 3.89 -8.80 9.48
C SER A 56 3.41 -7.43 9.95
N GLU A 57 3.34 -7.24 11.27
CA GLU A 57 2.95 -5.96 11.86
C GLU A 57 3.85 -4.82 11.34
N SER A 58 5.17 -5.00 11.33
CA SER A 58 6.11 -4.02 10.78
C SER A 58 5.87 -3.74 9.30
N GLY A 59 5.52 -4.75 8.51
CA GLY A 59 5.19 -4.60 7.09
C GLY A 59 3.90 -3.80 6.87
N ILE A 60 2.89 -4.06 7.69
CA ILE A 60 1.62 -3.30 7.69
C ILE A 60 1.88 -1.84 8.05
N GLN A 61 2.65 -1.57 9.10
CA GLN A 61 2.97 -0.20 9.51
C GLN A 61 3.82 0.53 8.45
N ALA A 62 4.79 -0.13 7.84
CA ALA A 62 5.57 0.42 6.75
C ALA A 62 4.68 0.78 5.55
N LEU A 63 3.74 -0.11 5.19
CA LEU A 63 2.79 0.13 4.11
C LEU A 63 1.84 1.30 4.42
N ARG A 64 1.37 1.43 5.67
CA ARG A 64 0.60 2.60 6.14
C ARG A 64 1.37 3.90 5.98
N LEU A 65 2.62 3.95 6.44
CA LEU A 65 3.48 5.14 6.34
C LEU A 65 3.77 5.50 4.88
N LEU A 66 4.04 4.49 4.04
CA LEU A 66 4.25 4.67 2.62
C LEU A 66 3.01 5.28 1.96
N TRP A 67 1.82 4.74 2.24
CA TRP A 67 0.57 5.28 1.71
C TRP A 67 0.28 6.71 2.18
N ARG A 68 0.67 7.07 3.40
CA ARG A 68 0.55 8.44 3.90
C ARG A 68 1.55 9.40 3.25
N SER A 69 2.61 8.89 2.61
CA SER A 69 3.67 9.71 1.99
C SER A 69 3.45 10.02 0.51
N ILE A 70 2.56 9.30 -0.17
CA ILE A 70 2.35 9.44 -1.62
C ILE A 70 1.07 10.18 -1.98
N SER A 71 1.10 10.98 -3.05
CA SER A 71 -0.04 11.77 -3.53
C SER A 71 -0.94 11.04 -4.53
N PHE A 72 -0.67 9.76 -4.82
CA PHE A 72 -1.44 8.99 -5.80
C PHE A 72 -2.89 8.78 -5.39
N ARG A 73 -3.77 8.61 -6.39
CA ARG A 73 -5.15 8.19 -6.14
C ARG A 73 -5.18 6.85 -5.42
N PHE A 74 -6.28 6.58 -4.72
CA PHE A 74 -6.53 5.25 -4.16
C PHE A 74 -6.66 4.23 -5.30
N ILE A 75 -6.27 3.00 -5.00
CA ILE A 75 -6.40 1.86 -5.92
C ILE A 75 -7.82 1.32 -5.72
N THR A 76 -8.58 1.14 -6.79
CA THR A 76 -9.95 0.62 -6.73
C THR A 76 -9.95 -0.91 -6.75
N LEU A 77 -11.10 -1.52 -6.47
CA LEU A 77 -11.27 -2.96 -6.69
C LEU A 77 -11.02 -3.31 -8.17
N ASP A 78 -11.57 -2.53 -9.10
CA ASP A 78 -11.35 -2.72 -10.54
C ASP A 78 -9.86 -2.68 -10.92
N ASP A 79 -9.05 -1.81 -10.28
CA ASP A 79 -7.60 -1.79 -10.51
C ASP A 79 -6.93 -3.08 -10.00
N PHE A 80 -7.38 -3.61 -8.85
CA PHE A 80 -6.89 -4.89 -8.34
C PHE A 80 -7.31 -6.05 -9.24
N GLU A 81 -8.54 -6.02 -9.78
CA GLU A 81 -9.02 -6.99 -10.77
C GLU A 81 -8.20 -6.92 -12.07
N ASP A 82 -7.99 -5.72 -12.64
CA ASP A 82 -7.13 -5.52 -13.82
C ASP A 82 -5.71 -6.09 -13.62
N ILE A 83 -5.15 -5.95 -12.42
CA ILE A 83 -3.79 -6.42 -12.11
C ILE A 83 -3.74 -7.93 -11.85
N TYR A 84 -4.73 -8.51 -11.17
CA TYR A 84 -4.64 -9.85 -10.59
C TYR A 84 -5.64 -10.88 -11.11
N LEU A 85 -6.66 -10.52 -11.89
CA LEU A 85 -7.70 -11.45 -12.31
C LEU A 85 -7.16 -12.65 -13.11
N HIS A 86 -6.03 -12.49 -13.78
CA HIS A 86 -5.34 -13.57 -14.50
C HIS A 86 -4.48 -14.49 -13.62
N ILE A 87 -4.29 -14.15 -12.35
CA ILE A 87 -3.36 -14.80 -11.42
C ILE A 87 -4.08 -15.36 -10.19
N LEU A 88 -5.11 -14.65 -9.71
CA LEU A 88 -5.82 -14.93 -8.47
C LEU A 88 -7.31 -15.12 -8.74
N THR A 89 -7.99 -15.81 -7.84
CA THR A 89 -9.44 -15.89 -7.86
C THR A 89 -10.07 -14.56 -7.42
N GLU A 90 -11.28 -14.25 -7.88
CA GLU A 90 -12.02 -13.06 -7.45
C GLU A 90 -12.13 -12.94 -5.92
N ARG A 91 -12.25 -14.08 -5.23
CA ARG A 91 -12.30 -14.11 -3.77
C ARG A 91 -11.00 -13.63 -3.14
N GLU A 92 -9.86 -14.14 -3.62
CA GLU A 92 -8.54 -13.71 -3.12
C GLU A 92 -8.29 -12.22 -3.40
N ILE A 93 -8.72 -11.73 -4.57
CA ILE A 93 -8.62 -10.31 -4.92
C ILE A 93 -9.42 -9.46 -3.93
N LYS A 94 -10.67 -9.85 -3.62
CA LYS A 94 -11.51 -9.18 -2.62
C LYS A 94 -10.90 -9.22 -1.22
N ASP A 95 -10.29 -10.32 -0.81
CA ASP A 95 -9.63 -10.44 0.48
C ASP A 95 -8.40 -9.50 0.59
N ILE A 96 -7.58 -9.40 -0.47
CA ILE A 96 -6.43 -8.48 -0.53
C ILE A 96 -6.92 -7.03 -0.55
N TYR A 97 -7.99 -6.73 -1.31
CA TYR A 97 -8.56 -5.39 -1.37
C TYR A 97 -9.14 -4.95 -0.02
N SER A 98 -9.84 -5.84 0.68
CA SER A 98 -10.34 -5.60 2.04
C SER A 98 -9.20 -5.28 3.01
N PHE A 99 -8.12 -6.05 2.96
CA PHE A 99 -6.91 -5.76 3.74
C PHE A 99 -6.28 -4.40 3.37
N TYR A 100 -6.27 -4.05 2.09
CA TYR A 100 -5.82 -2.73 1.65
C TYR A 100 -6.69 -1.60 2.22
N THR A 101 -8.02 -1.72 2.18
CA THR A 101 -8.94 -0.72 2.72
C THR A 101 -8.76 -0.54 4.23
N ASP A 102 -8.53 -1.64 4.96
CA ASP A 102 -8.21 -1.60 6.40
C ASP A 102 -6.90 -0.86 6.70
N ILE A 103 -5.89 -1.01 5.84
CA ILE A 103 -4.60 -0.33 5.98
C ILE A 103 -4.76 1.19 5.81
N ILE A 104 -5.50 1.63 4.80
CA ILE A 104 -5.65 3.06 4.51
C ILE A 104 -6.61 3.75 5.50
N GLY A 105 -7.40 2.99 6.25
CA GLY A 105 -8.23 3.52 7.35
C GLY A 105 -9.33 4.46 6.86
N GLN A 106 -9.75 4.30 5.61
CA GLN A 106 -10.90 4.98 5.03
C GLN A 106 -11.79 3.89 4.45
N ASP A 107 -13.07 3.88 4.85
CA ASP A 107 -14.09 3.47 3.90
C ASP A 107 -13.83 4.32 2.66
N VAL A 108 -13.52 3.71 1.53
CA VAL A 108 -13.30 4.41 0.27
C VAL A 108 -14.61 4.32 -0.50
N PRO A 109 -15.67 5.10 -0.14
CA PRO A 109 -16.76 5.29 -1.08
C PRO A 109 -16.18 6.16 -2.18
N ASP A 110 -15.94 5.54 -3.32
CA ASP A 110 -15.72 6.15 -4.62
C ASP A 110 -14.60 7.19 -4.70
N CYS A 111 -13.44 6.76 -5.22
CA CYS A 111 -12.61 7.48 -6.21
C CYS A 111 -12.36 8.99 -6.07
N GLU A 112 -12.56 9.61 -4.91
CA GLU A 112 -12.38 11.04 -4.76
C GLU A 112 -10.88 11.35 -4.77
N PRO A 113 -10.44 12.38 -5.51
CA PRO A 113 -9.06 12.83 -5.43
C PRO A 113 -8.70 13.13 -3.97
N ARG A 114 -7.49 12.71 -3.56
CA ARG A 114 -7.01 12.95 -2.19
C ARG A 114 -7.20 14.41 -1.80
N LYS A 115 -7.73 14.62 -0.59
CA LYS A 115 -7.97 15.95 -0.02
C LYS A 115 -6.74 16.85 -0.21
N LEU A 116 -6.97 18.14 -0.47
CA LEU A 116 -5.90 19.13 -0.65
C LEU A 116 -4.85 19.06 0.47
N LYS A 117 -5.30 18.90 1.72
CA LYS A 117 -4.43 18.71 2.90
C LYS A 117 -3.39 17.59 2.72
N HIS A 118 -3.79 16.47 2.13
CA HIS A 118 -2.89 15.35 1.84
C HIS A 118 -1.90 15.70 0.73
N LYS A 119 -2.37 16.35 -0.35
CA LYS A 119 -1.49 16.81 -1.43
C LYS A 119 -0.43 17.79 -0.91
N CYS A 120 -0.82 18.76 -0.09
CA CYS A 120 0.09 19.69 0.56
C CYS A 120 1.13 18.95 1.41
N ARG A 121 0.72 17.95 2.20
CA ARG A 121 1.66 17.11 2.97
C ARG A 121 2.70 16.45 2.09
N CYS A 122 2.29 15.82 0.99
CA CYS A 122 3.21 15.17 0.06
C CYS A 122 4.20 16.16 -0.56
N ILE A 123 3.72 17.34 -0.98
CA ILE A 123 4.58 18.37 -1.58
C ILE A 123 5.62 18.88 -0.57
N ILE A 124 5.19 19.24 0.65
CA ILE A 124 6.09 19.73 1.69
C ILE A 124 7.14 18.68 2.05
N ARG A 125 6.73 17.43 2.23
CA ARG A 125 7.65 16.32 2.51
C ARG A 125 8.60 16.04 1.34
N ALA A 126 8.13 16.13 0.10
CA ALA A 126 8.99 15.94 -1.06
C ALA A 126 10.07 17.03 -1.14
N ALA A 127 9.71 18.29 -0.89
CA ALA A 127 10.66 19.40 -0.84
C ALA A 127 11.71 19.22 0.26
N LEU A 128 11.29 18.89 1.49
CA LEU A 128 12.19 18.64 2.61
C LEU A 128 13.02 17.35 2.41
N GLY A 129 12.47 16.34 1.76
CA GLY A 129 13.18 15.10 1.44
C GLY A 129 14.26 15.31 0.39
N ALA A 130 14.02 16.18 -0.59
CA ALA A 130 15.02 16.56 -1.60
C ALA A 130 16.20 17.34 -0.99
N SER A 131 16.00 18.01 0.14
CA SER A 131 17.06 18.68 0.91
C SER A 131 17.59 17.85 2.09
N GLU A 132 17.25 16.55 2.16
CA GLU A 132 17.63 15.63 3.25
C GLU A 132 17.27 16.14 4.66
N SER A 133 16.27 17.03 4.75
CA SER A 133 15.88 17.71 5.98
C SER A 133 14.69 17.03 6.66
N LEU A 134 14.39 15.78 6.32
CA LEU A 134 13.32 15.00 6.96
C LEU A 134 13.90 14.01 7.99
N PRO A 135 13.24 13.83 9.15
CA PRO A 135 12.05 14.53 9.63
C PRO A 135 12.32 15.87 10.34
N GLU A 136 13.57 16.22 10.63
CA GLU A 136 13.96 17.30 11.54
C GLU A 136 13.48 18.68 11.07
N GLY A 137 13.68 18.97 9.78
CA GLY A 137 13.32 20.23 9.12
C GLY A 137 11.83 20.54 9.12
N ILE A 138 10.94 19.57 9.44
CA ILE A 138 9.52 19.88 9.71
C ILE A 138 9.38 20.79 10.94
N SER A 139 10.22 20.58 11.95
CA SER A 139 10.18 21.33 13.21
C SER A 139 10.65 22.78 13.03
N GLU A 140 11.44 23.04 11.98
CA GLU A 140 12.01 24.34 11.64
C GLU A 140 11.02 25.24 10.87
N LEU A 141 9.93 24.68 10.34
CA LEU A 141 8.92 25.43 9.57
C LEU A 141 8.04 26.37 10.41
N GLY A 142 8.16 26.35 11.74
CA GLY A 142 7.35 27.21 12.64
C GLY A 142 5.85 26.90 12.62
N LEU A 143 5.45 25.70 12.16
CA LEU A 143 4.05 25.30 12.04
C LEU A 143 3.45 24.88 13.40
N PRO A 144 2.12 25.00 13.59
CA PRO A 144 1.45 24.47 14.78
C PRO A 144 1.76 22.97 15.03
N PRO A 145 1.85 22.52 16.29
CA PRO A 145 2.23 21.13 16.63
C PRO A 145 1.38 20.07 15.92
N ASP A 146 0.06 20.28 15.84
CA ASP A 146 -0.85 19.38 15.13
C ASP A 146 -0.53 19.20 13.65
N ILE A 147 -0.08 20.26 12.98
CA ILE A 147 0.31 20.20 11.57
C ILE A 147 1.67 19.51 11.44
N GLN A 148 2.60 19.75 12.37
CA GLN A 148 3.88 19.04 12.39
C GLN A 148 3.70 17.53 12.56
N LEU A 149 2.84 17.09 13.50
CA LEU A 149 2.52 15.68 13.69
C LEU A 149 1.93 15.05 12.42
N TYR A 150 1.04 15.77 11.74
CA TYR A 150 0.45 15.33 10.48
C TYR A 150 1.51 15.19 9.36
N LEU A 151 2.42 16.15 9.25
CA LEU A 151 3.55 16.11 8.29
C LEU A 151 4.56 15.02 8.64
N LYS A 152 4.74 14.70 9.92
CA LYS A 152 5.60 13.60 10.43
C LYS A 152 4.94 12.22 10.27
N LEU A 153 3.72 12.14 9.72
CA LEU A 153 2.95 10.90 9.52
C LEU A 153 2.50 10.21 10.81
N GLN A 154 2.54 10.93 11.93
CA GLN A 154 2.20 10.43 13.27
C GLN A 154 0.71 10.60 13.59
N LYS A 155 -0.06 11.16 12.66
CA LYS A 155 -1.52 11.34 12.74
C LYS A 155 -2.16 10.71 11.50
#